data_AF-M5PRL4-F1
#
_entry.id   AF-M5PRL4-F1
#
_cell.length_a   1.000
_cell.length_b   1.000
_cell.length_c   1.000
_cell.angle_alpha   90.00
_cell.angle_beta   90.00
_cell.angle_gamma   90.00
#
_symmetry.space_group_name_H-M   'P 1'
#
loop_
_entity.id
_entity.type
_entity.pdbx_description
1 polymer ?
#
loop_
_entity_poly.entity_id
_entity_poly.type
_entity_poly.pdbx_seq_one_letter_code
_entity_poly.pdbx_strand_id
1 'polypeptide(L)'
;MERIKGIFSTQSLEGTSTGSATRQVIRKQYWSAQEIDGDVIEVQPLNENFVPSRPKKQIPKNQFLEHFSAEPEFYVSTVLPRMQELEKTLRRGETHRQSGEAYSAEFEFNSALKVDEENVRATFGLGLTYMDRGDTLKAEDILKRLVNLEAAFDSRHKHLFNEFGINLRKNHMFGQALEYYERAQELSDGDDHLLVNIARLHFERGDIRKCILHLKEALELNPEQDEARQFWSFLQRRGQLDGPLQDMDLNKELARLKAERKQRIEIKRQKRTQNASQEDINIKVYKPDVA
;
A
#
# COMPACT_ATOMS: atom_id res chain seq x y z
N MET A 1 14.16 -17.39 -23.44
CA MET A 1 14.66 -16.00 -23.56
C MET A 1 14.72 -15.43 -22.15
N GLU A 2 15.85 -14.83 -21.78
CA GLU A 2 15.98 -14.16 -20.48
C GLU A 2 15.03 -12.96 -20.44
N ARG A 3 14.24 -12.84 -19.38
CA ARG A 3 13.34 -11.71 -19.16
C ARG A 3 14.17 -10.50 -18.71
N ILE A 4 13.84 -9.31 -19.23
CA ILE A 4 14.54 -8.06 -18.84
C ILE A 4 14.34 -7.84 -17.34
N LYS A 5 15.44 -7.73 -16.60
CA LYS A 5 15.43 -7.36 -15.18
C LYS A 5 16.76 -6.73 -14.79
N GLY A 6 16.75 -5.57 -14.16
CA GLY A 6 17.97 -4.91 -13.70
C GLY A 6 17.82 -3.42 -13.50
N ILE A 7 18.96 -2.73 -13.47
CA ILE A 7 19.01 -1.27 -13.36
C ILE A 7 19.35 -0.69 -14.73
N PHE A 8 18.66 0.39 -15.05
CA PHE A 8 18.76 1.10 -16.30
C PHE A 8 18.85 2.59 -16.06
N SER A 9 19.25 3.34 -17.07
CA SER A 9 19.26 4.79 -17.02
C SER A 9 18.63 5.43 -18.24
N THR A 10 18.12 6.65 -18.05
CA THR A 10 17.71 7.57 -19.10
C THR A 10 18.50 8.87 -18.95
N GLN A 11 18.67 9.62 -20.04
CA GLN A 11 19.29 10.94 -20.03
C GLN A 11 18.30 11.99 -20.53
N SER A 12 18.26 13.17 -19.91
CA SER A 12 17.45 14.30 -20.36
C SER A 12 18.29 15.57 -20.45
N LEU A 13 17.92 16.50 -21.34
CA LEU A 13 18.48 17.85 -21.36
C LEU A 13 17.58 18.78 -20.54
N GLU A 14 18.15 19.44 -19.53
CA GLU A 14 17.53 20.57 -18.86
C GLU A 14 18.29 21.85 -19.24
N GLY A 15 17.56 22.88 -19.67
CA GLY A 15 18.11 24.20 -19.97
C GLY A 15 17.74 25.19 -18.87
N THR A 16 18.73 25.84 -18.24
CA THR A 16 18.50 26.99 -17.36
C THR A 16 18.79 28.27 -18.13
N SER A 17 17.78 29.12 -18.33
CA SER A 17 17.95 30.44 -18.92
C SER A 17 18.31 31.45 -17.82
N THR A 18 19.59 31.73 -17.65
CA THR A 18 20.07 32.86 -16.84
C THR A 18 20.95 33.74 -17.71
N GLY A 19 20.39 34.85 -18.21
CA GLY A 19 21.07 35.74 -19.17
C GLY A 19 21.11 35.21 -20.60
N SER A 20 21.79 35.92 -21.51
CA SER A 20 21.84 35.67 -22.96
C SER A 20 22.48 34.33 -23.39
N ALA A 21 22.80 33.43 -22.46
CA ALA A 21 23.40 32.13 -22.73
C ALA A 21 22.51 31.02 -22.15
N THR A 22 22.04 30.12 -23.02
CA THR A 22 21.35 28.90 -22.60
C THR A 22 22.40 27.83 -22.33
N ARG A 23 22.55 27.39 -21.07
CA ARG A 23 23.41 26.24 -20.72
C ARG A 23 22.53 25.01 -20.61
N GLN A 24 22.82 24.00 -21.44
CA GLN A 24 22.15 22.70 -21.36
C GLN A 24 22.95 21.78 -20.45
N VAL A 25 22.28 21.13 -19.50
CA VAL A 25 22.86 20.13 -18.59
C VAL A 25 22.21 18.78 -18.88
N ILE A 26 23.04 17.76 -19.14
CA ILE A 26 22.56 16.37 -19.25
C ILE A 26 22.34 15.83 -17.85
N ARG A 27 21.11 15.43 -17.55
CA ARG A 27 20.73 14.79 -16.30
C ARG A 27 20.49 13.31 -16.53
N LYS A 28 21.19 12.46 -15.76
CA LYS A 28 20.99 11.00 -15.77
C LYS A 28 20.03 10.60 -14.67
N GLN A 29 19.03 9.79 -14.99
CA GLN A 29 18.08 9.21 -14.03
C GLN A 29 18.16 7.70 -14.09
N TYR A 30 18.12 7.05 -12.93
CA TYR A 30 18.19 5.59 -12.81
C TYR A 30 16.84 4.97 -12.50
N TRP A 31 16.64 3.76 -13.02
CA TRP A 31 15.40 3.01 -12.97
C TRP A 31 15.67 1.54 -12.69
N SER A 32 14.89 0.94 -11.81
CA SER A 32 14.72 -0.51 -11.75
C SER A 32 13.70 -0.91 -12.80
N ALA A 33 13.98 -1.94 -13.58
CA ALA A 33 13.07 -2.44 -14.60
C ALA A 33 12.87 -3.94 -14.49
N GLN A 34 11.66 -4.41 -14.75
CA GLN A 34 11.31 -5.82 -14.80
C GLN A 34 10.24 -6.08 -15.88
N GLU A 35 10.47 -7.08 -16.72
CA GLU A 35 9.51 -7.56 -17.71
C GLU A 35 8.40 -8.39 -17.05
N ILE A 36 7.15 -8.01 -17.29
CA ILE A 36 5.97 -8.67 -16.70
C ILE A 36 5.25 -9.58 -17.70
N ASP A 37 4.97 -9.11 -18.93
CA ASP A 37 4.11 -9.81 -19.91
C ASP A 37 4.62 -9.74 -21.36
N GLY A 38 5.93 -9.93 -21.58
CA GLY A 38 6.53 -10.03 -22.93
C GLY A 38 6.66 -8.71 -23.69
N ASP A 39 5.63 -7.86 -23.64
CA ASP A 39 5.53 -6.56 -24.33
C ASP A 39 5.47 -5.37 -23.36
N VAL A 40 5.40 -5.62 -22.06
CA VAL A 40 5.33 -4.59 -21.03
C VAL A 40 6.50 -4.70 -20.04
N ILE A 41 7.14 -3.56 -19.81
CA ILE A 41 8.18 -3.40 -18.80
C ILE A 41 7.64 -2.54 -17.67
N GLU A 42 7.74 -3.05 -16.46
CA GLU A 42 7.51 -2.30 -15.25
C GLU A 42 8.80 -1.57 -14.85
N VAL A 43 8.75 -0.24 -14.76
CA VAL A 43 9.87 0.61 -14.35
C VAL A 43 9.57 1.33 -13.05
N GLN A 44 10.59 1.49 -12.22
CA GLN A 44 10.51 2.16 -10.93
C GLN A 44 11.76 3.04 -10.75
N PRO A 45 11.63 4.37 -10.57
CA PRO A 45 12.80 5.22 -10.40
C PRO A 45 13.48 4.95 -9.07
N LEU A 46 14.80 5.11 -9.08
CA LEU A 46 15.61 5.06 -7.86
C LEU A 46 15.52 6.41 -7.15
N ASN A 47 15.42 6.38 -5.82
CA ASN A 47 15.50 7.59 -5.00
C ASN A 47 16.96 8.07 -4.83
N GLU A 48 17.16 9.11 -4.04
CA GLU A 48 18.49 9.71 -3.79
C GLU A 48 19.47 8.75 -3.10
N ASN A 49 18.95 7.71 -2.43
CA ASN A 49 19.74 6.65 -1.81
C ASN A 49 19.92 5.42 -2.72
N PHE A 50 19.53 5.53 -3.99
CA PHE A 50 19.64 4.50 -5.02
C PHE A 50 18.86 3.22 -4.72
N VAL A 51 17.73 3.33 -4.01
CA VAL A 51 16.78 2.23 -3.86
C VAL A 51 15.49 2.51 -4.65
N PRO A 52 14.85 1.49 -5.23
CA PRO A 52 13.55 1.66 -5.89
C PRO A 52 12.46 2.02 -4.85
N SER A 53 11.80 3.15 -5.02
CA SER A 53 10.92 3.73 -3.97
C SER A 53 9.55 4.15 -4.49
N ARG A 54 9.48 4.98 -5.55
CA ARG A 54 8.22 5.51 -6.09
C ARG A 54 7.31 4.41 -6.70
N PRO A 55 6.02 4.67 -6.95
CA PRO A 55 5.14 3.71 -7.61
C PRO A 55 5.71 3.22 -8.95
N LYS A 56 5.49 1.94 -9.20
CA LYS A 56 5.83 1.27 -10.46
C LYS A 56 5.00 1.86 -11.59
N LYS A 57 5.64 2.09 -12.73
CA LYS A 57 4.99 2.52 -13.99
C LYS A 57 5.18 1.43 -15.03
N GLN A 58 4.17 1.22 -15.87
CA GLN A 58 4.26 0.27 -16.98
C GLN A 58 4.49 1.03 -18.28
N ILE A 59 5.44 0.58 -19.08
CA ILE A 59 5.72 1.13 -20.40
C ILE A 59 5.86 0.01 -21.43
N PRO A 60 5.49 0.26 -22.70
CA PRO A 60 5.73 -0.66 -23.80
C PRO A 60 7.22 -1.02 -23.94
N LYS A 61 7.51 -2.30 -24.19
CA LYS A 61 8.88 -2.81 -24.28
C LYS A 61 9.68 -2.16 -25.42
N ASN A 62 9.05 -1.87 -26.55
CA ASN A 62 9.69 -1.13 -27.64
C ASN A 62 10.15 0.27 -27.19
N GLN A 63 9.31 1.01 -26.45
CA GLN A 63 9.68 2.32 -25.91
C GLN A 63 10.81 2.20 -24.87
N PHE A 64 10.78 1.17 -24.02
CA PHE A 64 11.85 0.91 -23.07
C PHE A 64 13.18 0.64 -23.77
N LEU A 65 13.21 -0.26 -24.74
CA LEU A 65 14.42 -0.63 -25.49
C LEU A 65 15.00 0.56 -26.29
N GLU A 66 14.17 1.52 -26.68
CA GLU A 66 14.61 2.71 -27.42
C GLU A 66 15.27 3.77 -26.53
N HIS A 67 14.91 3.85 -25.25
CA HIS A 67 15.21 5.00 -24.39
C HIS A 67 16.05 4.67 -23.15
N PHE A 68 16.20 3.40 -22.79
CA PHE A 68 16.85 2.96 -21.56
C PHE A 68 18.17 2.24 -21.87
N SER A 69 19.22 2.64 -21.14
CA SER A 69 20.53 1.99 -21.18
C SER A 69 20.71 1.09 -19.97
N ALA A 70 21.19 -0.14 -20.15
CA ALA A 70 21.45 -1.06 -19.05
C ALA A 70 22.65 -0.60 -18.20
N GLU A 71 22.56 -0.79 -16.88
CA GLU A 71 23.58 -0.36 -15.90
C GLU A 71 23.93 -1.51 -14.92
N PRO A 72 24.43 -2.67 -15.41
CA PRO A 72 24.67 -3.85 -14.56
C PRO A 72 25.76 -3.61 -13.50
N GLU A 73 26.79 -2.84 -13.80
CA GLU A 73 27.84 -2.50 -12.83
C GLU A 73 27.30 -1.59 -11.73
N PHE A 74 26.42 -0.65 -12.07
CA PHE A 74 25.78 0.23 -11.10
C PHE A 74 24.85 -0.56 -10.16
N TYR A 75 24.17 -1.58 -10.69
CA TYR A 75 23.39 -2.51 -9.87
C TYR A 75 24.25 -3.20 -8.82
N VAL A 76 25.34 -3.85 -9.24
CA VAL A 76 26.20 -4.64 -8.32
C VAL A 76 26.95 -3.75 -7.33
N SER A 77 27.49 -2.63 -7.77
CA SER A 77 28.35 -1.77 -6.95
C SER A 77 27.59 -0.84 -6.01
N THR A 78 26.38 -0.40 -6.39
CA THR A 78 25.66 0.66 -5.67
C THR A 78 24.28 0.20 -5.21
N VAL A 79 23.43 -0.24 -6.12
CA VAL A 79 22.00 -0.47 -5.82
C VAL A 79 21.81 -1.70 -4.93
N LEU A 80 22.44 -2.82 -5.27
CA LEU A 80 22.30 -4.07 -4.53
C LEU A 80 22.76 -3.94 -3.06
N PRO A 81 23.94 -3.37 -2.74
CA PRO A 81 24.33 -3.13 -1.35
C PRO A 81 23.34 -2.24 -0.58
N ARG A 82 22.81 -1.18 -1.22
CA ARG A 82 21.84 -0.27 -0.59
C ARG A 82 20.51 -0.97 -0.30
N MET A 83 20.02 -1.77 -1.24
CA MET A 83 18.82 -2.60 -1.04
C MET A 83 19.02 -3.64 0.06
N GLN A 84 20.20 -4.27 0.12
CA GLN A 84 20.52 -5.26 1.15
C GLN A 84 20.57 -4.61 2.55
N GLU A 85 21.16 -3.42 2.67
CA GLU A 85 21.21 -2.70 3.94
C GLU A 85 19.81 -2.23 4.37
N LEU A 86 19.00 -1.70 3.44
CA LEU A 86 17.60 -1.38 3.71
C LEU A 86 16.84 -2.60 4.24
N GLU A 87 16.91 -3.74 3.53
CA GLU A 87 16.24 -4.96 3.98
C GLU A 87 16.75 -5.44 5.35
N LYS A 88 18.05 -5.30 5.61
CA LYS A 88 18.64 -5.64 6.91
C LYS A 88 18.10 -4.75 8.03
N THR A 89 18.00 -3.43 7.83
CA THR A 89 17.41 -2.51 8.81
C THR A 89 15.94 -2.84 9.08
N LEU A 90 15.15 -3.13 8.04
CA LEU A 90 13.76 -3.57 8.18
C LEU A 90 13.64 -4.85 9.02
N ARG A 91 14.49 -5.86 8.75
CA ARG A 91 14.49 -7.11 9.52
C ARG A 91 14.85 -6.89 10.98
N ARG A 92 15.87 -6.07 11.28
CA ARG A 92 16.24 -5.74 12.66
C ARG A 92 15.12 -5.00 13.38
N GLY A 93 14.48 -4.03 12.73
CA GLY A 93 13.34 -3.31 13.29
C GLY A 93 12.22 -4.25 13.69
N GLU A 94 11.89 -5.21 12.82
CA GLU A 94 10.87 -6.21 13.11
C GLU A 94 11.29 -7.18 14.23
N THR A 95 12.55 -7.63 14.26
CA THR A 95 13.07 -8.44 15.36
C THR A 95 12.97 -7.71 16.70
N HIS A 96 13.40 -6.45 16.76
CA HIS A 96 13.30 -5.65 17.98
C HIS A 96 11.86 -5.45 18.41
N ARG A 97 10.94 -5.19 17.47
CA ARG A 97 9.51 -5.03 17.77
C ARG A 97 8.93 -6.31 18.38
N GLN A 98 9.20 -7.46 17.77
CA GLN A 98 8.74 -8.77 18.26
C GLN A 98 9.32 -9.11 19.65
N SER A 99 10.53 -8.65 19.95
CA SER A 99 11.15 -8.76 21.28
C SER A 99 10.64 -7.73 22.31
N GLY A 100 9.72 -6.83 21.93
CA GLY A 100 9.24 -5.75 22.81
C GLY A 100 10.22 -4.60 23.00
N GLU A 101 11.31 -4.56 22.23
CA GLU A 101 12.36 -3.54 22.30
C GLU A 101 11.96 -2.31 21.46
N ALA A 102 10.87 -1.63 21.87
CA ALA A 102 10.20 -0.61 21.07
C ALA A 102 11.12 0.55 20.61
N TYR A 103 12.06 1.01 21.45
CA TYR A 103 12.99 2.08 21.07
C TYR A 103 14.01 1.64 20.02
N SER A 104 14.50 0.40 20.10
CA SER A 104 15.41 -0.17 19.10
C SER A 104 14.68 -0.40 17.78
N ALA A 105 13.43 -0.87 17.83
CA ALA A 105 12.56 -0.99 16.66
C ALA A 105 12.32 0.38 15.99
N GLU A 106 11.96 1.39 16.78
CA GLU A 106 11.78 2.77 16.31
C GLU A 106 13.05 3.31 15.64
N PHE A 107 14.23 3.04 16.20
CA PHE A 107 15.50 3.45 15.62
C PHE A 107 15.78 2.80 14.26
N GLU A 108 15.58 1.49 14.16
CA GLU A 108 15.83 0.73 12.92
C GLU A 108 14.84 1.11 11.82
N PHE A 109 13.55 1.24 12.12
CA PHE A 109 12.57 1.66 11.12
C PHE A 109 12.79 3.12 10.68
N ASN A 110 13.14 4.03 11.59
CA ASN A 110 13.54 5.38 11.19
C ASN A 110 14.80 5.39 10.32
N SER A 111 15.73 4.47 10.56
CA SER A 111 16.92 4.31 9.71
C SER A 111 16.54 3.82 8.31
N ALA A 112 15.58 2.89 8.20
CA ALA A 112 15.02 2.48 6.92
C ALA A 112 14.32 3.65 6.20
N LEU A 113 13.56 4.48 6.92
CA LEU A 113 12.88 5.65 6.35
C LEU A 113 13.83 6.76 5.89
N LYS A 114 15.03 6.88 6.45
CA LYS A 114 16.08 7.78 5.92
C LYS A 114 16.60 7.33 4.55
N VAL A 115 16.53 6.03 4.27
CA VAL A 115 16.91 5.45 2.98
C VAL A 115 15.75 5.54 2.00
N ASP A 116 14.53 5.24 2.44
CA ASP A 116 13.31 5.25 1.65
C ASP A 116 12.14 5.81 2.48
N GLU A 117 11.85 7.10 2.30
CA GLU A 117 10.84 7.83 3.09
C GLU A 117 9.40 7.31 2.91
N GLU A 118 9.14 6.66 1.78
CA GLU A 118 7.85 6.06 1.42
C GLU A 118 7.81 4.55 1.69
N ASN A 119 8.82 4.01 2.41
CA ASN A 119 8.89 2.58 2.67
C ASN A 119 7.69 2.11 3.50
N VAL A 120 6.82 1.33 2.86
CA VAL A 120 5.60 0.79 3.45
C VAL A 120 5.89 -0.06 4.68
N ARG A 121 6.87 -0.97 4.60
CA ARG A 121 7.21 -1.89 5.70
C ARG A 121 7.75 -1.14 6.91
N ALA A 122 8.61 -0.14 6.70
CA ALA A 122 9.14 0.67 7.81
C ALA A 122 8.05 1.53 8.45
N THR A 123 7.20 2.17 7.65
CA THR A 123 6.09 3.00 8.15
C THR A 123 5.10 2.15 8.94
N PHE A 124 4.77 0.97 8.43
CA PHE A 124 3.96 -0.02 9.13
C PHE A 124 4.57 -0.46 10.45
N GLY A 125 5.84 -0.83 10.43
CA GLY A 125 6.60 -1.25 11.60
C GLY A 125 6.61 -0.18 12.69
N LEU A 126 6.85 1.09 12.34
CA LEU A 126 6.74 2.21 13.28
C LEU A 126 5.34 2.35 13.86
N GLY A 127 4.30 2.22 13.03
CA GLY A 127 2.91 2.31 13.48
C GLY A 127 2.63 1.27 14.55
N LEU A 128 2.98 0.00 14.28
CA LEU A 128 2.85 -1.08 15.25
C LEU A 128 3.71 -0.83 16.49
N THR A 129 4.96 -0.42 16.35
CA THR A 129 5.83 -0.10 17.48
C THR A 129 5.26 0.98 18.39
N TYR A 130 4.65 2.03 17.82
CA TYR A 130 3.99 3.06 18.62
C TYR A 130 2.73 2.55 19.32
N MET A 131 1.96 1.70 18.66
CA MET A 131 0.77 1.08 19.26
C MET A 131 1.14 0.13 20.39
N ASP A 132 2.15 -0.72 20.19
CA ASP A 132 2.69 -1.63 21.20
C ASP A 132 3.21 -0.88 22.44
N ARG A 133 3.71 0.36 22.26
CA ARG A 133 4.13 1.26 23.35
C ARG A 133 2.99 2.09 23.97
N GLY A 134 1.80 2.12 23.36
CA GLY A 134 0.68 2.96 23.78
C GLY A 134 0.77 4.43 23.32
N ASP A 135 1.72 4.76 22.44
CA ASP A 135 1.94 6.10 21.89
C ASP A 135 0.91 6.45 20.80
N THR A 136 -0.35 6.58 21.22
CA THR A 136 -1.50 6.71 20.30
C THR A 136 -1.35 7.90 19.34
N LEU A 137 -0.84 9.05 19.82
CA LEU A 137 -0.65 10.24 18.96
C LEU A 137 0.37 10.02 17.84
N LYS A 138 1.47 9.32 18.12
CA LYS A 138 2.46 8.99 17.09
C LYS A 138 1.94 7.92 16.14
N ALA A 139 1.21 6.93 16.66
CA ALA A 139 0.55 5.92 15.83
C ALA A 139 -0.45 6.56 14.85
N GLU A 140 -1.22 7.56 15.28
CA GLU A 140 -2.15 8.30 14.41
C GLU A 140 -1.44 9.06 13.28
N ASP A 141 -0.30 9.70 13.57
CA ASP A 141 0.48 10.40 12.54
C ASP A 141 1.01 9.41 11.48
N ILE A 142 1.57 8.29 11.94
CA ILE A 142 2.06 7.23 11.06
C ILE A 142 0.93 6.64 10.22
N LEU A 143 -0.25 6.43 10.79
CA LEU A 143 -1.42 5.96 10.05
C LEU A 143 -1.83 6.94 8.96
N LYS A 144 -1.89 8.25 9.25
CA LYS A 144 -2.24 9.27 8.25
C LYS A 144 -1.28 9.22 7.07
N ARG A 145 0.01 8.99 7.33
CA ARG A 145 0.99 8.78 6.25
C ARG A 145 0.67 7.49 5.48
N LEU A 146 0.49 6.37 6.19
CA LEU A 146 0.27 5.05 5.58
C LEU A 146 -0.98 4.98 4.70
N VAL A 147 -2.11 5.55 5.13
CA VAL A 147 -3.38 5.56 4.36
C VAL A 147 -3.25 6.35 3.05
N ASN A 148 -2.36 7.33 3.02
CA ASN A 148 -2.09 8.16 1.84
C ASN A 148 -1.01 7.57 0.91
N LEU A 149 -0.23 6.58 1.36
CA LEU A 149 0.75 5.89 0.51
C LEU A 149 0.04 4.90 -0.41
N GLU A 150 -0.04 5.19 -1.71
CA GLU A 150 -0.63 4.25 -2.68
C GLU A 150 0.12 2.91 -2.70
N ALA A 151 1.45 2.95 -2.60
CA ALA A 151 2.29 1.76 -2.52
C ALA A 151 1.96 0.90 -1.30
N ALA A 152 1.43 1.49 -0.21
CA ALA A 152 1.00 0.72 0.94
C ALA A 152 -0.06 -0.29 0.54
N PHE A 153 -0.90 0.04 -0.43
CA PHE A 153 -2.07 -0.72 -0.85
C PHE A 153 -1.86 -1.66 -2.04
N ASP A 154 -0.60 -1.95 -2.36
CA ASP A 154 -0.21 -2.96 -3.35
C ASP A 154 -0.55 -4.38 -2.84
N SER A 155 -0.92 -5.30 -3.75
CA SER A 155 -1.27 -6.68 -3.40
C SER A 155 -0.16 -7.42 -2.65
N ARG A 156 1.11 -7.04 -2.87
CA ARG A 156 2.28 -7.58 -2.15
C ARG A 156 2.25 -7.26 -0.66
N HIS A 157 1.60 -6.17 -0.27
CA HIS A 157 1.47 -5.73 1.11
C HIS A 157 0.14 -6.15 1.76
N LYS A 158 -0.72 -6.91 1.05
CA LYS A 158 -2.05 -7.31 1.56
C LYS A 158 -2.01 -7.97 2.95
N HIS A 159 -0.99 -8.78 3.21
CA HIS A 159 -0.81 -9.44 4.50
C HIS A 159 -0.60 -8.44 5.66
N LEU A 160 0.08 -7.32 5.40
CA LEU A 160 0.28 -6.25 6.37
C LEU A 160 -1.08 -5.65 6.77
N PHE A 161 -2.05 -5.58 5.86
CA PHE A 161 -3.33 -4.91 6.16
C PHE A 161 -4.12 -5.62 7.26
N ASN A 162 -4.11 -6.94 7.22
CA ASN A 162 -4.83 -7.71 8.22
C ASN A 162 -4.23 -7.47 9.61
N GLU A 163 -2.89 -7.56 9.73
CA GLU A 163 -2.20 -7.36 11.00
C GLU A 163 -2.40 -5.93 11.54
N PHE A 164 -2.30 -4.89 10.69
CA PHE A 164 -2.47 -3.51 11.14
C PHE A 164 -3.86 -3.24 11.66
N GLY A 165 -4.88 -3.62 10.89
CA GLY A 165 -6.26 -3.34 11.26
C GLY A 165 -6.62 -4.04 12.56
N ILE A 166 -6.14 -5.29 12.74
CA ILE A 166 -6.30 -6.03 14.00
C ILE A 166 -5.64 -5.27 15.16
N ASN A 167 -4.42 -4.76 14.97
CA ASN A 167 -3.74 -3.98 15.99
C ASN A 167 -4.44 -2.65 16.29
N LEU A 168 -4.95 -1.94 15.28
CA LEU A 168 -5.71 -0.69 15.46
C LEU A 168 -6.96 -0.94 16.31
N ARG A 169 -7.68 -2.01 15.98
CA ARG A 169 -8.86 -2.43 16.73
C ARG A 169 -8.51 -2.80 18.18
N LYS A 170 -7.47 -3.61 18.40
CA LYS A 170 -7.01 -4.02 19.75
C LYS A 170 -6.57 -2.83 20.60
N ASN A 171 -6.06 -1.76 19.99
CA ASN A 171 -5.69 -0.52 20.64
C ASN A 171 -6.85 0.48 20.76
N HIS A 172 -8.09 0.05 20.52
CA HIS A 172 -9.30 0.89 20.56
C HIS A 172 -9.31 2.08 19.60
N MET A 173 -8.44 2.07 18.59
CA MET A 173 -8.37 3.07 17.52
C MET A 173 -9.42 2.75 16.45
N PHE A 174 -10.70 2.72 16.83
CA PHE A 174 -11.78 2.19 15.98
C PHE A 174 -12.04 3.02 14.73
N GLY A 175 -11.91 4.35 14.78
CA GLY A 175 -12.12 5.21 13.62
C GLY A 175 -11.04 4.97 12.56
N GLN A 176 -9.79 4.91 13.02
CA GLN A 176 -8.60 4.60 12.25
C GLN A 176 -8.67 3.20 11.63
N ALA A 177 -9.03 2.19 12.44
CA ALA A 177 -9.20 0.82 11.98
C ALA A 177 -10.25 0.73 10.86
N LEU A 178 -11.36 1.48 10.99
CA LEU A 178 -12.42 1.50 9.98
C LEU A 178 -11.94 2.15 8.69
N GLU A 179 -11.30 3.33 8.75
CA GLU A 179 -10.74 3.99 7.56
C GLU A 179 -9.73 3.07 6.85
N TYR A 180 -8.91 2.39 7.62
CA TYR A 180 -7.92 1.44 7.10
C TYR A 180 -8.57 0.22 6.44
N TYR A 181 -9.56 -0.41 7.09
CA TYR A 181 -10.28 -1.53 6.52
C TYR A 181 -11.09 -1.14 5.28
N GLU A 182 -11.72 0.04 5.26
CA GLU A 182 -12.38 0.56 4.07
C GLU A 182 -11.40 0.67 2.91
N ARG A 183 -10.20 1.19 3.16
CA ARG A 183 -9.17 1.31 2.13
C ARG A 183 -8.69 -0.07 1.63
N ALA A 184 -8.53 -1.03 2.54
CA ALA A 184 -8.23 -2.42 2.17
C ALA A 184 -9.35 -3.04 1.30
N GLN A 185 -10.60 -2.73 1.61
CA GLN A 185 -11.78 -3.23 0.90
C GLN A 185 -11.90 -2.64 -0.52
N GLU A 186 -11.33 -1.45 -0.79
CA GLU A 186 -11.27 -0.88 -2.15
C GLU A 186 -10.37 -1.70 -3.10
N LEU A 187 -9.47 -2.53 -2.57
CA LEU A 187 -8.42 -3.23 -3.31
C LEU A 187 -8.69 -4.72 -3.41
N SER A 188 -9.38 -5.27 -2.42
CA SER A 188 -9.79 -6.67 -2.40
C SER A 188 -11.31 -6.73 -2.43
N ASP A 189 -11.86 -6.81 -3.64
CA ASP A 189 -13.28 -7.09 -3.82
C ASP A 189 -13.56 -8.50 -3.28
N GLY A 190 -14.49 -8.62 -2.34
CA GLY A 190 -14.96 -9.90 -1.82
C GLY A 190 -13.96 -10.65 -0.92
N ASP A 191 -13.45 -9.99 0.13
CA ASP A 191 -12.67 -10.64 1.20
C ASP A 191 -13.53 -10.85 2.45
N ASP A 192 -13.97 -12.09 2.70
CA ASP A 192 -14.83 -12.45 3.84
C ASP A 192 -14.12 -12.29 5.19
N HIS A 193 -12.80 -12.53 5.26
CA HIS A 193 -12.02 -12.29 6.48
C HIS A 193 -11.97 -10.81 6.84
N LEU A 194 -11.81 -9.92 5.85
CA LEU A 194 -11.87 -8.47 6.08
C LEU A 194 -13.24 -8.04 6.59
N LEU A 195 -14.33 -8.59 6.05
CA LEU A 195 -15.69 -8.33 6.52
C LEU A 195 -15.90 -8.79 7.98
N VAL A 196 -15.37 -9.96 8.35
CA VAL A 196 -15.38 -10.43 9.75
C VAL A 196 -14.62 -9.47 10.67
N ASN A 197 -13.49 -8.93 10.23
CA ASN A 197 -12.71 -7.95 10.99
C ASN A 197 -13.47 -6.62 11.19
N ILE A 198 -14.14 -6.11 10.15
CA ILE A 198 -15.00 -4.92 10.25
C ILE A 198 -16.18 -5.19 11.20
N ALA A 199 -16.77 -6.38 11.15
CA ALA A 199 -17.83 -6.76 12.08
C ALA A 199 -17.34 -6.77 13.55
N ARG A 200 -16.15 -7.34 13.81
CA ARG A 200 -15.52 -7.33 15.15
C ARG A 200 -15.29 -5.91 15.66
N LEU A 201 -14.81 -5.02 14.79
CA LEU A 201 -14.64 -3.60 15.10
C LEU A 201 -15.97 -2.98 15.54
N HIS A 202 -17.04 -3.14 14.77
CA HIS A 202 -18.34 -2.59 15.11
C HIS A 202 -18.92 -3.18 16.39
N PHE A 203 -18.73 -4.48 16.61
CA PHE A 203 -19.15 -5.13 17.86
C PHE A 203 -18.43 -4.54 19.08
N GLU A 204 -17.11 -4.38 19.02
CA GLU A 204 -16.31 -3.81 20.12
C GLU A 204 -16.60 -2.33 20.37
N ARG A 205 -17.02 -1.60 19.32
CA ARG A 205 -17.52 -0.22 19.43
C ARG A 205 -18.96 -0.14 19.96
N GLY A 206 -19.70 -1.26 20.01
CA GLY A 206 -21.10 -1.33 20.44
C GLY A 206 -22.13 -1.16 19.32
N ASP A 207 -21.70 -1.02 18.06
CA ASP A 207 -22.54 -0.88 16.88
C ASP A 207 -23.09 -2.25 16.39
N ILE A 208 -23.91 -2.91 17.21
CA ILE A 208 -24.38 -4.30 16.95
C ILE A 208 -25.04 -4.44 15.57
N ARG A 209 -25.84 -3.45 15.15
CA ARG A 209 -26.50 -3.46 13.83
C ARG A 209 -25.50 -3.54 12.68
N LYS A 210 -24.42 -2.74 12.71
CA LYS A 210 -23.38 -2.75 11.68
C LYS A 210 -22.54 -4.03 11.74
N CYS A 211 -22.31 -4.58 12.93
CA CYS A 211 -21.68 -5.89 13.09
C CYS A 211 -22.48 -6.97 12.33
N ILE A 212 -23.79 -7.05 12.55
CA ILE A 212 -24.66 -8.03 11.90
C ILE A 212 -24.65 -7.88 10.37
N LEU A 213 -24.71 -6.65 9.85
CA LEU A 213 -24.66 -6.40 8.41
C LEU A 213 -23.38 -6.96 7.77
N HIS A 214 -22.21 -6.70 8.36
CA HIS A 214 -20.94 -7.17 7.82
C HIS A 214 -20.75 -8.69 8.01
N LEU A 215 -21.24 -9.27 9.10
CA LEU A 215 -21.26 -10.74 9.27
C LEU A 215 -22.15 -11.42 8.23
N LYS A 216 -23.33 -10.87 7.98
CA LYS A 216 -24.24 -11.37 6.96
C LYS A 216 -23.61 -11.27 5.57
N GLU A 217 -22.94 -10.16 5.29
CA GLU A 217 -22.18 -10.01 4.06
C GLU A 217 -21.08 -11.05 3.90
N ALA A 218 -20.30 -11.30 4.96
CA ALA A 218 -19.25 -12.32 4.96
C ALA A 218 -19.82 -13.71 4.67
N LEU A 219 -20.96 -14.05 5.26
CA LEU A 219 -21.64 -15.35 5.07
C LEU A 219 -22.35 -15.46 3.71
N GLU A 220 -22.81 -14.36 3.11
CA GLU A 220 -23.31 -14.35 1.73
C GLU A 220 -22.19 -14.60 0.71
N LEU A 221 -20.98 -14.12 1.02
CA LEU A 221 -19.80 -14.31 0.19
C LEU A 221 -19.20 -15.71 0.36
N ASN A 222 -19.06 -16.16 1.61
CA ASN A 222 -18.54 -17.46 1.99
C ASN A 222 -19.37 -18.07 3.14
N PRO A 223 -20.37 -18.92 2.82
CA PRO A 223 -21.20 -19.57 3.84
C PRO A 223 -20.42 -20.47 4.80
N GLU A 224 -19.25 -20.96 4.38
CA GLU A 224 -18.38 -21.84 5.16
C GLU A 224 -17.36 -21.08 6.01
N GLN A 225 -17.44 -19.74 6.07
CA GLN A 225 -16.48 -18.97 6.84
C GLN A 225 -16.64 -19.18 8.36
N ASP A 226 -15.70 -19.90 8.96
CA ASP A 226 -15.79 -20.41 10.33
C ASP A 226 -15.91 -19.30 11.37
N GLU A 227 -15.05 -18.28 11.33
CA GLU A 227 -15.13 -17.19 12.29
C GLU A 227 -16.43 -16.39 12.15
N ALA A 228 -16.98 -16.25 10.95
CA ALA A 228 -18.26 -15.58 10.74
C ALA A 228 -19.42 -16.40 11.35
N ARG A 229 -19.46 -17.73 11.10
CA ARG A 229 -20.48 -18.63 11.67
C ARG A 229 -20.43 -18.70 13.18
N GLN A 230 -19.23 -18.78 13.74
CA GLN A 230 -19.03 -18.79 15.20
C GLN A 230 -19.49 -17.46 15.81
N PHE A 231 -19.16 -16.33 15.17
CA PHE A 231 -19.54 -15.02 15.66
C PHE A 231 -21.05 -14.79 15.55
N TRP A 232 -21.68 -15.20 14.44
CA TRP A 232 -23.13 -15.19 14.28
C TRP A 232 -23.82 -16.00 15.37
N SER A 233 -23.38 -17.24 15.60
CA SER A 233 -23.91 -18.13 16.65
C SER A 233 -23.75 -17.52 18.04
N PHE A 234 -22.63 -16.82 18.28
CA PHE A 234 -22.40 -16.09 19.52
C PHE A 234 -23.41 -14.96 19.73
N LEU A 235 -23.69 -14.14 18.70
CA LEU A 235 -24.71 -13.08 18.78
C LEU A 235 -26.10 -13.66 19.02
N GLN A 236 -26.43 -14.77 18.34
CA GLN A 236 -27.71 -15.48 18.50
C GLN A 236 -27.92 -15.93 19.93
N ARG A 237 -26.93 -16.58 20.55
CA ARG A 237 -27.01 -17.04 21.94
C ARG A 237 -27.16 -15.89 22.95
N ARG A 238 -26.74 -14.68 22.62
CA ARG A 238 -26.91 -13.49 23.46
C ARG A 238 -28.24 -12.77 23.23
N GLY A 239 -29.11 -13.29 22.36
CA GLY A 239 -30.36 -12.62 21.96
C GLY A 239 -30.12 -11.32 21.20
N GLN A 240 -28.90 -11.08 20.70
CA GLN A 240 -28.55 -9.86 19.97
C GLN A 240 -29.01 -9.89 18.51
N LEU A 241 -29.51 -11.04 18.06
CA LEU A 241 -30.23 -11.20 16.80
C LEU A 241 -31.76 -11.10 16.98
N ASP A 242 -32.25 -11.18 18.23
CA ASP A 242 -33.67 -11.20 18.56
C ASP A 242 -34.16 -9.77 18.85
N GLY A 243 -34.59 -9.07 17.80
CA GLY A 243 -35.14 -7.71 17.88
C GLY A 243 -35.97 -7.36 16.64
N PRO A 244 -36.49 -6.12 16.50
CA PRO A 244 -37.26 -5.67 15.33
C PRO A 244 -36.44 -5.58 14.01
N LEU A 245 -35.29 -6.25 13.95
CA LEU A 245 -34.52 -6.50 12.74
C LEU A 245 -35.18 -7.65 11.98
N GLN A 246 -36.28 -7.37 11.27
CA GLN A 246 -36.82 -8.36 10.34
C GLN A 246 -35.75 -8.61 9.25
N ASP A 247 -35.52 -9.87 8.88
CA ASP A 247 -34.54 -10.27 7.85
C ASP A 247 -34.65 -9.43 6.57
N MET A 248 -35.87 -9.00 6.24
CA MET A 248 -36.17 -8.14 5.10
C MET A 248 -35.56 -6.73 5.21
N ASP A 249 -35.54 -6.11 6.39
CA ASP A 249 -34.97 -4.77 6.60
C ASP A 249 -33.45 -4.82 6.55
N LEU A 250 -32.85 -5.86 7.13
CA LEU A 250 -31.41 -6.09 7.09
C LEU A 250 -30.93 -6.36 5.65
N ASN A 251 -31.69 -7.13 4.86
CA ASN A 251 -31.39 -7.38 3.44
C ASN A 251 -31.40 -6.09 2.62
N LYS A 252 -32.40 -5.23 2.81
CA LYS A 252 -32.48 -3.93 2.11
C LYS A 252 -31.33 -3.02 2.49
N GLU A 253 -31.00 -2.95 3.78
CA GLU A 253 -29.89 -2.14 4.27
C GLU A 253 -28.53 -2.65 3.78
N LEU A 254 -28.32 -3.97 3.79
CA LEU A 254 -27.10 -4.57 3.25
C LEU A 254 -26.95 -4.30 1.75
N ALA A 255 -28.03 -4.45 0.97
CA ALA A 255 -28.03 -4.12 -0.45
C ALA A 255 -27.68 -2.65 -0.69
N ARG A 256 -28.22 -1.74 0.14
CA ARG A 256 -27.89 -0.31 0.09
C ARG A 256 -26.41 -0.05 0.41
N LEU A 257 -25.88 -0.65 1.48
CA LEU A 257 -24.48 -0.52 1.89
C LEU A 257 -23.52 -1.00 0.79
N LYS A 258 -23.82 -2.16 0.19
CA LYS A 258 -23.07 -2.69 -0.95
C LYS A 258 -23.10 -1.73 -2.14
N ALA A 259 -24.25 -1.15 -2.46
CA ALA A 259 -24.40 -0.20 -3.55
C ALA A 259 -23.63 1.11 -3.30
N GLU A 260 -23.75 1.69 -2.10
CA GLU A 260 -23.02 2.90 -1.69
C GLU A 260 -21.51 2.67 -1.74
N ARG A 261 -21.04 1.51 -1.24
CA ARG A 261 -19.62 1.15 -1.29
C ARG A 261 -19.12 1.00 -2.73
N LYS A 262 -19.87 0.29 -3.58
CA LYS A 262 -19.54 0.14 -5.01
C LYS A 262 -19.44 1.50 -5.71
N GLN A 263 -20.39 2.40 -5.44
CA GLN A 263 -20.39 3.75 -5.99
C GLN A 263 -19.18 4.57 -5.51
N ARG A 264 -18.84 4.50 -4.22
CA ARG A 264 -17.66 5.19 -3.65
C ARG A 264 -16.35 4.70 -4.29
N ILE A 265 -16.19 3.39 -4.44
CA ILE A 265 -15.02 2.78 -5.09
C ILE A 265 -14.90 3.28 -6.53
N GLU A 266 -16.01 3.28 -7.27
CA GLU A 266 -16.05 3.73 -8.66
C GLU A 266 -15.64 5.21 -8.80
N ILE A 267 -16.19 6.10 -7.96
CA ILE A 267 -15.81 7.53 -7.93
C ILE A 267 -14.31 7.70 -7.66
N LYS A 268 -13.74 6.92 -6.73
CA LYS A 268 -12.30 6.97 -6.43
C LYS A 268 -11.46 6.45 -7.59
N ARG A 269 -11.87 5.35 -8.24
CA ARG A 269 -11.20 4.80 -9.44
C ARG A 269 -11.17 5.85 -10.55
N GLN A 270 -12.29 6.49 -10.85
CA GLN A 270 -12.37 7.55 -11.87
C GLN A 270 -11.45 8.73 -11.58
N LYS A 271 -11.39 9.21 -10.33
CA LYS A 271 -10.46 10.27 -9.93
C LYS A 271 -8.99 9.87 -10.11
N ARG A 272 -8.64 8.62 -9.76
CA ARG A 272 -7.28 8.09 -9.98
C ARG A 272 -6.94 8.01 -11.47
N THR A 273 -7.86 7.53 -12.31
CA THR A 273 -7.65 7.47 -13.75
C THR A 273 -7.48 8.86 -14.36
N GLN A 274 -8.27 9.85 -13.92
CA GLN A 274 -8.12 11.24 -14.35
C GLN A 274 -6.76 11.84 -13.96
N ASN A 275 -6.31 11.62 -12.72
CA ASN A 275 -4.99 12.06 -12.28
C ASN A 275 -3.85 11.33 -13.03
N ALA A 276 -3.99 10.03 -13.28
CA ALA A 276 -3.02 9.26 -14.05
C ALA A 276 -2.94 9.71 -15.51
N SER A 277 -4.06 10.08 -16.14
CA SER A 277 -4.07 10.65 -17.50
C SER A 277 -3.49 12.06 -17.60
N GLN A 278 -3.46 12.83 -16.50
CA GLN A 278 -2.75 14.11 -16.44
C GLN A 278 -1.24 13.95 -16.26
N GLU A 279 -0.78 12.79 -15.76
CA GLU A 279 0.63 12.41 -15.67
C GLU A 279 1.17 11.78 -16.97
N ASP A 280 0.42 11.88 -18.10
CA ASP A 280 0.81 11.29 -19.38
C ASP A 280 2.26 11.62 -19.73
N ILE A 281 2.95 10.51 -20.02
CA ILE A 281 4.36 10.27 -19.77
C ILE A 281 5.20 11.01 -20.80
N ASN A 282 5.81 12.12 -20.39
CA ASN A 282 6.84 12.80 -21.16
C ASN A 282 8.20 12.55 -20.49
N ILE A 283 8.70 11.30 -20.54
CA ILE A 283 10.12 11.06 -20.28
C ILE A 283 10.86 11.73 -21.44
N LYS A 284 11.24 12.99 -21.27
CA LYS A 284 12.02 13.75 -22.24
C LYS A 284 13.43 13.16 -22.29
N VAL A 285 13.61 12.12 -23.08
CA VAL A 285 14.90 11.48 -23.26
C VAL A 285 15.67 12.19 -24.36
N TYR A 286 16.87 12.62 -24.03
CA TYR A 286 17.84 13.13 -24.97
C TYR A 286 18.58 11.96 -25.63
N LYS A 287 18.61 11.94 -26.96
CA LYS A 287 19.52 11.10 -27.73
C LYS A 287 20.70 11.96 -28.18
N PRO A 288 21.94 11.71 -27.77
CA PRO A 288 23.09 12.33 -28.41
C PRO A 288 23.19 11.79 -29.85
N ASP A 289 23.51 12.67 -30.80
CA ASP A 289 23.79 12.27 -32.18
C ASP A 289 24.92 11.24 -32.19
N VAL A 290 24.63 10.05 -32.73
CA VAL A 290 25.62 8.99 -32.90
C VAL A 290 26.50 9.40 -34.08
N ALA A 291 27.77 9.71 -33.80
CA ALA A 291 28.80 9.94 -34.81
C ALA A 291 29.33 8.62 -35.39
#